data_AF-A0A2X2JVU3-F1
#
_entry.id   AF-A0A2X2JVU3-F1
#
_cell.length_a   1.000
_cell.length_b   1.000
_cell.length_c   1.000
_cell.angle_alpha   90.00
_cell.angle_beta   90.00
_cell.angle_gamma   90.00
#
_symmetry.space_group_name_H-M   'P 1'
#
loop_
_entity.id
_entity.type
_entity.pdbx_description
1 polymer ?
#
loop_
_entity_poly.entity_id
_entity_poly.type
_entity_poly.pdbx_seq_one_letter_code
_entity_poly.pdbx_strand_id
1 'polypeptide(L)'
;MKLFMILIGCKPKNRRTEQHDIFFGIGNELKDFVDPIKDFWPEADGKIHIDAYRIVHKIGEYEIKVTERGNGQAVDSEVKLFFC
;
A
#
# COMPACT_ATOMS: atom_id res chain seq x y z
N MET A 1 -3.46 6.34 -12.15
CA MET A 1 -3.14 5.84 -10.80
C MET A 1 -3.15 4.33 -10.79
N LYS A 2 -2.33 3.70 -9.94
CA LYS A 2 -2.18 2.25 -9.79
C LYS A 2 -2.25 1.90 -8.31
N LEU A 3 -2.70 0.69 -7.99
CA LEU A 3 -2.63 0.15 -6.63
C LEU A 3 -1.24 -0.45 -6.39
N PHE A 4 -0.58 -0.01 -5.32
CA PHE A 4 0.71 -0.50 -4.86
C PHE A 4 0.53 -1.30 -3.57
N MET A 5 1.21 -2.44 -3.49
CA MET A 5 1.46 -3.19 -2.28
C MET A 5 2.96 -3.06 -1.97
N ILE A 6 3.30 -2.51 -0.82
CA ILE A 6 4.68 -2.14 -0.45
C ILE A 6 5.03 -2.84 0.85
N LEU A 7 6.09 -3.65 0.83
CA LEU A 7 6.69 -4.21 2.03
C LEU A 7 7.65 -3.17 2.59
N ILE A 8 7.31 -2.64 3.76
CA ILE A 8 8.10 -1.64 4.48
C ILE A 8 8.71 -2.27 5.72
N GLY A 9 9.93 -1.84 6.04
CA GLY A 9 10.67 -2.29 7.21
C GLY A 9 11.14 -1.13 8.07
N CYS A 10 11.18 -1.36 9.38
CA CYS A 10 11.81 -0.44 10.32
C CYS A 10 12.25 -1.16 11.61
N LYS A 11 13.00 -0.45 12.45
CA LYS A 11 13.32 -0.89 13.81
C LYS A 11 12.76 0.10 14.84
N PRO A 12 11.53 -0.10 15.32
CA PRO A 12 10.93 0.80 16.30
C PRO A 12 11.73 0.83 17.61
N LYS A 13 11.60 1.94 18.34
CA LYS A 13 12.26 2.10 19.64
C LYS A 13 11.88 0.96 20.58
N ASN A 14 12.86 0.43 21.32
CA ASN A 14 12.70 -0.70 22.24
C ASN A 14 12.37 -2.06 21.60
N ARG A 15 12.44 -2.20 20.27
CA ARG A 15 12.37 -3.50 19.59
C ARG A 15 13.76 -4.11 19.45
N ARG A 16 13.85 -5.42 19.68
CA ARG A 16 15.12 -6.17 19.56
C ARG A 16 15.42 -6.59 18.13
N THR A 17 14.39 -6.69 17.30
CA THR A 17 14.47 -7.10 15.90
C THR A 17 13.86 -6.04 14.99
N GLU A 18 14.23 -6.10 13.72
CA GLU A 18 13.55 -5.41 12.63
C GLU A 18 12.10 -5.92 12.52
N GLN A 19 11.22 -5.03 12.12
CA GLN A 19 9.80 -5.29 11.92
C GLN A 19 9.42 -4.90 10.51
N HIS A 20 8.44 -5.62 9.97
CA HIS A 20 7.94 -5.40 8.63
C HIS A 20 6.41 -5.30 8.65
N ASP A 21 5.87 -4.49 7.75
CA ASP A 21 4.43 -4.38 7.53
C ASP A 21 4.14 -4.18 6.03
N ILE A 22 2.88 -4.40 5.63
CA ILE A 22 2.40 -4.17 4.27
C ILE A 22 1.60 -2.88 4.22
N PHE A 23 2.10 -1.93 3.43
CA PHE A 23 1.39 -0.70 3.09
C PHE A 23 0.71 -0.82 1.72
N PHE A 24 -0.59 -0.50 1.66
CA PHE A 24 -1.33 -0.37 0.41
C PHE A 24 -1.57 1.10 0.07
N GLY A 25 -1.19 1.51 -1.13
CA GLY A 25 -1.32 2.91 -1.58
C GLY A 25 -1.77 3.01 -3.04
N ILE A 26 -2.49 4.08 -3.37
CA ILE A 26 -2.88 4.41 -4.74
C ILE A 26 -2.10 5.64 -5.19
N GLY A 27 -1.31 5.52 -6.26
CA GLY A 27 -0.43 6.58 -6.73
C GLY A 27 0.04 6.36 -8.17
N ASN A 28 1.00 7.16 -8.63
CA ASN A 28 1.60 7.04 -9.95
C ASN A 28 2.96 6.35 -9.89
N GLU A 29 3.73 6.60 -8.83
CA GLU A 29 5.08 6.10 -8.61
C GLU A 29 5.41 5.98 -7.11
N LEU A 30 6.50 5.29 -6.76
CA LEU A 30 6.84 5.00 -5.36
C LEU A 30 7.07 6.24 -4.50
N LYS A 31 7.61 7.32 -5.08
CA LYS A 31 7.90 8.55 -4.33
C LYS A 31 6.64 9.22 -3.79
N ASP A 32 5.48 8.95 -4.39
CA ASP A 32 4.19 9.48 -3.95
C ASP A 32 3.81 8.99 -2.53
N PHE A 33 4.46 7.91 -2.06
CA PHE A 33 4.14 7.28 -0.78
C PHE A 33 5.11 7.62 0.36
N VAL A 34 6.13 8.47 0.14
CA VAL A 34 7.14 8.77 1.16
C VAL A 34 6.51 9.32 2.44
N ASP A 35 5.64 10.32 2.34
CA ASP A 35 4.97 10.89 3.51
C ASP A 35 3.80 10.02 4.01
N PRO A 36 2.93 9.46 3.14
CA PRO A 36 1.92 8.49 3.56
C PRO A 36 2.46 7.29 4.35
N ILE A 37 3.63 6.75 4.00
CA ILE A 37 4.26 5.65 4.73
C ILE A 37 4.74 6.09 6.12
N LYS A 38 5.27 7.31 6.26
CA LYS A 38 5.66 7.84 7.57
C LYS A 38 4.45 8.05 8.48
N ASP A 39 3.35 8.56 7.91
CA ASP A 39 2.09 8.77 8.64
C ASP A 39 1.44 7.43 9.05
N PHE A 40 1.59 6.39 8.21
CA PHE A 40 1.11 5.04 8.49
C PHE A 40 1.86 4.36 9.64
N TRP A 41 3.18 4.59 9.76
CA TRP A 41 3.99 3.96 10.82
C TRP A 41 4.75 4.98 11.70
N PRO A 42 4.06 5.73 12.58
CA PRO A 42 4.70 6.74 13.42
C PRO A 42 5.79 6.19 14.35
N GLU A 43 5.65 4.93 14.79
CA GLU A 43 6.60 4.26 15.68
C GLU A 43 7.98 4.03 15.04
N ALA A 44 8.07 4.10 13.72
CA ALA A 44 9.32 4.01 12.98
C ALA A 44 10.18 5.27 13.10
N ASP A 45 9.66 6.38 13.66
CA ASP A 45 10.40 7.65 13.86
C ASP A 45 11.06 8.16 12.55
N GLY A 46 10.33 8.00 11.44
CA GLY A 46 10.79 8.36 10.09
C GLY A 46 11.89 7.47 9.51
N LYS A 47 12.35 6.44 10.22
CA LYS A 47 13.39 5.50 9.77
C LYS A 47 12.76 4.25 9.16
N ILE A 48 12.32 4.39 7.91
CA ILE A 48 11.67 3.33 7.15
C ILE A 48 12.47 3.04 5.88
N HIS A 49 12.61 1.77 5.53
CA HIS A 49 13.08 1.33 4.21
C HIS A 49 11.99 0.54 3.49
N ILE A 50 12.09 0.51 2.16
CA ILE A 50 11.23 -0.32 1.29
C ILE A 50 12.06 -1.53 0.90
N ASP A 51 11.60 -2.72 1.26
CA ASP A 51 12.27 -3.97 0.92
C ASP A 51 11.79 -4.52 -0.42
N ALA A 52 10.48 -4.36 -0.70
CA ALA A 52 9.88 -4.77 -1.94
C ALA A 52 8.59 -4.00 -2.23
N TYR A 53 8.18 -3.99 -3.50
CA TYR A 53 6.85 -3.50 -3.88
C TYR A 53 6.30 -4.26 -5.08
N ARG A 54 4.99 -4.23 -5.23
CA ARG A 54 4.27 -4.74 -6.39
C ARG A 54 3.17 -3.78 -6.79
N ILE A 55 3.08 -3.52 -8.10
CA ILE A 55 1.91 -2.89 -8.69
C ILE A 55 0.85 -3.97 -8.89
N VAL A 56 -0.25 -3.88 -8.16
CA VAL A 56 -1.33 -4.87 -8.20
C VAL A 56 -2.31 -4.47 -9.30
N HIS A 57 -2.21 -5.14 -10.45
CA HIS A 57 -3.05 -4.85 -11.62
C HIS A 57 -3.94 -6.03 -12.06
N LYS A 58 -3.64 -7.27 -11.64
CA LYS A 58 -4.43 -8.47 -11.94
C LYS A 58 -4.32 -9.52 -10.82
N ILE A 59 -5.43 -10.16 -10.46
CA ILE A 59 -5.51 -11.27 -9.49
C ILE A 59 -6.39 -12.38 -10.11
N GLY A 60 -5.82 -13.57 -10.32
CA GLY A 60 -6.52 -14.61 -11.07
C GLY A 60 -6.92 -14.09 -12.44
N GLU A 61 -8.21 -14.13 -12.79
CA GLU A 61 -8.76 -13.54 -14.02
C GLU A 61 -9.30 -12.12 -13.87
N TYR A 62 -9.21 -11.51 -12.68
CA TYR A 62 -9.77 -10.19 -12.40
C TYR A 62 -8.73 -9.08 -12.58
N GLU A 63 -9.08 -8.03 -13.33
CA GLU A 63 -8.26 -6.83 -13.49
C GLU A 63 -8.61 -5.79 -12.41
N ILE A 64 -7.59 -5.11 -11.86
CA ILE A 64 -7.78 -3.98 -10.95
C ILE A 64 -7.70 -2.68 -11.72
N LYS A 65 -8.77 -1.89 -11.61
CA LYS A 65 -8.82 -0.51 -12.11
C LYS A 65 -9.07 0.46 -10.97
N VAL A 66 -8.20 1.46 -10.85
CA VAL A 66 -8.39 2.58 -9.93
C VAL A 66 -9.21 3.66 -10.61
N THR A 67 -10.27 4.12 -9.95
CA THR A 67 -11.13 5.21 -10.40
C THR A 67 -11.25 6.28 -9.32
N GLU A 68 -11.49 7.53 -9.71
CA GLU A 68 -11.77 8.60 -8.76
C GLU A 68 -13.08 8.36 -8.00
N ARG A 69 -13.12 8.81 -6.74
CA ARG A 69 -14.33 8.75 -5.92
C ARG A 69 -15.25 9.92 -6.34
N GLY A 70 -16.35 9.66 -7.05
CA GLY A 70 -17.26 10.70 -7.56
C GLY A 70 -18.49 10.16 -8.32
N ASN A 71 -19.17 11.00 -9.12
CA ASN A 71 -20.47 10.78 -9.82
C ASN A 71 -20.55 9.58 -10.81
N GLY A 72 -19.50 8.77 -10.94
CA GLY A 72 -19.64 7.45 -11.55
C GLY A 72 -20.38 6.54 -10.58
N GLN A 73 -21.38 5.79 -11.06
CA GLN A 73 -21.96 4.71 -10.26
C GLN A 73 -20.82 3.86 -9.70
N ALA A 74 -20.77 3.70 -8.38
CA ALA A 74 -19.94 2.67 -7.77
C ALA A 74 -20.31 1.37 -8.51
N VAL A 75 -19.34 0.83 -9.26
CA VAL A 75 -19.56 -0.44 -9.93
C VAL A 75 -19.69 -1.45 -8.80
N ASP A 76 -20.92 -1.87 -8.52
CA ASP A 76 -21.18 -2.93 -7.57
C ASP A 76 -20.55 -4.18 -8.16
N SER A 77 -19.35 -4.50 -7.69
CA SER A 77 -18.65 -5.70 -8.10
C SER A 77 -19.13 -6.83 -7.22
N GLU A 78 -19.53 -7.95 -7.84
CA GLU A 78 -19.90 -9.18 -7.13
C GLU A 78 -18.76 -9.72 -6.26
N VAL A 79 -17.53 -9.27 -6.50
CA VAL A 79 -16.33 -9.67 -5.78
C VAL A 79 -15.61 -8.47 -5.19
N LYS A 80 -14.86 -8.72 -4.10
CA LYS A 80 -14.02 -7.72 -3.45
C LYS A 80 -12.59 -8.22 -3.41
N LEU A 81 -11.65 -7.27 -3.37
CA LEU A 81 -10.25 -7.55 -3.12
C LEU A 81 -10.02 -7.71 -1.62
N PHE A 82 -9.40 -8.81 -1.21
CA PHE A 82 -9.06 -9.10 0.19
C PHE A 82 -7.55 -9.25 0.34
N PHE A 83 -7.03 -8.84 1.49
CA PHE A 83 -5.64 -9.00 1.90
C PHE A 83 -5.61 -9.75 3.23
N CYS A 84 -4.63 -10.63 3.42
CA CYS A 84 -4.44 -11.45 4.61
C CYS A 84 -3.16 -11.08 5.34
#